data_AF-A0A521X320-F1
#
_entry.id   AF-A0A521X320-F1
#
_cell.length_a   1.000
_cell.length_b   1.000
_cell.length_c   1.000
_cell.angle_alpha   90.00
_cell.angle_beta   90.00
_cell.angle_gamma   90.00
#
_symmetry.space_group_name_H-M   'P 1'
#
loop_
_entity.id
_entity.type
_entity.pdbx_description
1 polymer ?
#
loop_
_entity_poly.entity_id
_entity_poly.type
_entity_poly.pdbx_seq_one_letter_code
_entity_poly.pdbx_strand_id
1 'polypeptide(L)'
;MKHIYKSTAALLLLLPISMICSAAEPQKTDEPMKEMGMHHGMGMMGEMTEEQKNEHLRAMQEHMLKMHDLSNQILSEKDPAKKETLKNQQLELMKAHHAQMMQHRQQKMQGHTK
;
A
#
# COMPACT_ATOMS: atom_id res chain seq x y z
N MET A 1 -44.12 33.06 -12.73
CA MET A 1 -42.82 33.60 -13.21
C MET A 1 -42.55 34.92 -12.51
N LYS A 2 -41.28 35.24 -12.20
CA LYS A 2 -40.74 36.23 -11.22
C LYS A 2 -40.52 35.51 -9.88
N HIS A 3 -39.32 35.09 -9.44
CA HIS A 3 -38.05 35.81 -9.33
C HIS A 3 -36.85 34.84 -9.28
N ILE A 4 -36.24 34.48 -10.42
CA ILE A 4 -35.09 33.52 -10.46
C ILE A 4 -33.76 34.20 -10.88
N TYR A 5 -33.70 35.51 -11.08
CA TYR A 5 -32.57 36.12 -11.81
C TYR A 5 -31.80 37.21 -11.05
N LYS A 6 -31.51 37.00 -9.76
CA LYS A 6 -30.72 37.96 -8.97
C LYS A 6 -29.69 37.29 -8.05
N SER A 7 -28.78 36.50 -8.61
CA SER A 7 -27.44 36.27 -8.02
C SER A 7 -26.55 35.44 -8.94
N THR A 8 -26.35 35.92 -10.16
CA THR A 8 -25.33 35.40 -11.10
C THR A 8 -24.50 36.57 -11.61
N ALA A 9 -23.95 37.36 -10.69
CA ALA A 9 -23.11 38.51 -11.00
C ALA A 9 -22.04 38.80 -9.92
N ALA A 10 -21.56 37.78 -9.22
CA ALA A 10 -20.25 37.84 -8.54
C ALA A 10 -19.24 37.10 -9.42
N LEU A 11 -19.15 37.63 -10.64
CA LEU A 11 -18.19 37.27 -11.67
C LEU A 11 -16.81 37.72 -11.20
N LEU A 12 -15.88 36.76 -11.16
CA LEU A 12 -14.49 36.90 -11.59
C LEU A 12 -13.86 38.29 -11.42
N LEU A 13 -13.29 38.58 -10.25
CA LEU A 13 -12.20 39.56 -10.19
C LEU A 13 -11.14 39.12 -9.17
N LEU A 14 -9.98 38.72 -9.72
CA LEU A 14 -8.63 38.91 -9.16
C LEU A 14 -8.00 37.75 -8.35
N LEU A 15 -7.66 36.68 -9.06
CA LEU A 15 -6.32 36.05 -8.94
C LEU A 15 -5.39 36.74 -9.96
N PRO A 16 -4.04 36.68 -9.92
CA PRO A 16 -3.07 36.55 -8.82
C PRO A 16 -1.96 37.66 -8.90
N ILE A 17 -1.34 38.07 -7.78
CA ILE A 17 -0.07 38.84 -7.83
C ILE A 17 1.08 37.92 -7.46
N SER A 18 1.86 37.63 -8.50
CA SER A 18 3.19 37.03 -8.51
C SER A 18 4.16 37.71 -7.56
N MET A 19 4.93 36.92 -6.81
CA MET A 19 6.29 37.30 -6.42
C MET A 19 7.26 36.29 -7.03
N ILE A 20 8.19 36.86 -7.79
CA ILE A 20 9.28 36.21 -8.50
C ILE A 20 10.56 36.36 -7.66
N CYS A 21 11.37 35.30 -7.69
CA CYS A 21 12.80 35.22 -7.38
C CYS A 21 13.26 35.30 -5.91
N SER A 22 13.73 34.16 -5.42
CA SER A 22 15.06 34.10 -4.83
C SER A 22 15.89 33.06 -5.58
N ALA A 23 16.96 33.55 -6.21
CA ALA A 23 18.04 32.74 -6.74
C ALA A 23 18.88 32.24 -5.55
N ALA A 24 18.96 30.93 -5.39
CA ALA A 24 19.99 30.27 -4.61
C ALA A 24 20.68 29.24 -5.51
N GLU A 25 22.00 29.24 -5.42
CA GLU A 25 23.01 28.63 -6.28
C GLU A 25 22.88 27.12 -6.53
N PRO A 26 23.55 26.58 -7.58
CA PRO A 26 23.40 25.19 -7.99
C PRO A 26 24.02 24.25 -6.96
N GLN A 27 23.19 23.50 -6.25
CA GLN A 27 23.63 22.33 -5.50
C GLN A 27 23.95 21.20 -6.48
N LYS A 28 25.25 21.06 -6.73
CA LYS A 28 26.04 19.82 -6.76
C LYS A 28 25.24 18.54 -7.06
N THR A 29 25.48 18.02 -8.26
CA THR A 29 25.63 16.59 -8.57
C THR A 29 24.65 15.66 -7.84
N ASP A 30 23.46 15.53 -8.38
CA ASP A 30 22.70 14.30 -8.23
C ASP A 30 23.46 13.19 -8.96
N GLU A 31 24.17 12.37 -8.18
CA GLU A 31 24.55 11.03 -8.61
C GLU A 31 23.29 10.33 -9.16
N PRO A 32 23.39 9.55 -10.25
CA PRO A 32 22.25 8.75 -10.68
C PRO A 32 21.87 7.85 -9.51
N MET A 33 20.72 8.13 -8.87
CA MET A 33 20.11 7.21 -7.93
C MET A 33 20.11 5.86 -8.63
N LYS A 34 20.96 4.95 -8.13
CA LYS A 34 20.91 3.54 -8.49
C LYS A 34 19.46 3.16 -8.36
N GLU A 35 18.85 2.91 -9.52
CA GLU A 35 17.61 2.20 -9.70
C GLU A 35 17.77 0.90 -8.93
N MET A 36 17.44 0.92 -7.63
CA MET A 36 17.41 -0.27 -6.80
C MET A 36 16.26 -1.08 -7.38
N GLY A 37 16.64 -2.06 -8.19
CA GLY A 37 15.76 -2.81 -9.05
C GLY A 37 14.50 -3.25 -8.33
N MET A 38 13.38 -2.63 -8.69
CA MET A 38 12.04 -3.16 -8.49
C MET A 38 11.79 -4.47 -9.26
N HIS A 39 12.81 -5.05 -9.90
CA HIS A 39 12.75 -6.33 -10.59
C HIS A 39 12.82 -7.57 -9.68
N HIS A 40 13.01 -7.42 -8.36
CA HIS A 40 13.05 -8.58 -7.45
C HIS A 40 11.68 -9.15 -7.05
N GLY A 41 10.57 -8.57 -7.51
CA GLY A 41 9.22 -9.06 -7.19
C GLY A 41 8.75 -10.28 -8.02
N MET A 42 9.29 -10.45 -9.24
CA MET A 42 8.77 -11.46 -10.19
C MET A 42 9.58 -12.77 -10.24
N GLY A 43 10.78 -12.82 -9.65
CA GLY A 43 11.67 -13.98 -9.74
C GLY A 43 11.22 -15.21 -8.94
N MET A 44 10.27 -15.07 -8.02
CA MET A 44 9.86 -16.15 -7.09
C MET A 44 8.72 -17.05 -7.61
N MET A 45 8.03 -16.61 -8.66
CA MET A 45 6.87 -17.31 -9.25
C MET A 45 7.24 -18.28 -10.38
N GLY A 46 8.47 -18.24 -10.89
CA GLY A 46 8.86 -18.95 -12.12
C GLY A 46 8.85 -20.47 -12.05
N GLU A 47 8.91 -21.05 -10.84
CA GLU A 47 9.07 -22.50 -10.62
C GLU A 47 7.80 -23.21 -10.12
N MET A 48 6.67 -22.51 -10.00
CA MET A 48 5.41 -23.13 -9.56
C MET A 48 4.60 -23.64 -10.73
N THR A 49 3.89 -24.77 -10.54
CA THR A 49 2.83 -25.20 -11.46
C THR A 49 1.69 -24.16 -11.49
N GLU A 50 0.90 -24.14 -12.56
CA GLU A 50 -0.23 -23.20 -12.67
C GLU A 50 -1.29 -23.42 -11.59
N GLU A 51 -1.50 -24.66 -11.17
CA GLU A 51 -2.38 -25.02 -10.05
C GLU A 51 -1.85 -24.42 -8.74
N GLN A 52 -0.56 -24.57 -8.45
CA GLN A 52 0.07 -23.99 -7.25
C GLN A 52 0.05 -22.47 -7.27
N LYS A 53 0.24 -21.83 -8.44
CA LYS A 53 0.10 -20.37 -8.58
C LYS A 53 -1.32 -19.93 -8.27
N ASN A 54 -2.33 -20.62 -8.80
CA ASN A 54 -3.73 -20.30 -8.56
C ASN A 54 -4.11 -20.45 -7.09
N GLU A 55 -3.66 -21.51 -6.42
CA GLU A 55 -3.86 -21.70 -4.99
C GLU A 55 -3.18 -20.59 -4.18
N HIS A 56 -1.93 -20.25 -4.50
CA HIS A 56 -1.21 -19.16 -3.84
C HIS A 56 -1.92 -17.81 -4.00
N LEU A 57 -2.39 -17.49 -5.21
CA LEU A 57 -3.14 -16.26 -5.48
C LEU A 57 -4.45 -16.20 -4.69
N ARG A 58 -5.19 -17.31 -4.62
CA ARG A 58 -6.42 -17.40 -3.81
C ARG A 58 -6.13 -17.21 -2.33
N ALA A 59 -5.13 -17.90 -1.79
CA ALA A 59 -4.72 -17.75 -0.40
C ALA A 59 -4.30 -16.30 -0.08
N MET A 60 -3.62 -15.64 -1.02
CA MET A 60 -3.23 -14.25 -0.87
C MET A 60 -4.42 -13.29 -0.89
N GLN A 61 -5.35 -13.51 -1.80
CA GLN A 61 -6.59 -12.74 -1.87
C GLN A 61 -7.39 -12.88 -0.57
N GLU A 62 -7.55 -14.11 -0.06
CA GLU A 62 -8.24 -14.35 1.21
C GLU A 62 -7.55 -13.68 2.39
N HIS A 63 -6.22 -13.73 2.46
CA HIS A 63 -5.46 -13.06 3.51
C HIS A 63 -5.68 -11.54 3.47
N MET A 64 -5.61 -10.93 2.28
CA MET A 64 -5.83 -9.49 2.09
C MET A 64 -7.24 -9.07 2.49
N LEU A 65 -8.26 -9.84 2.11
CA LEU A 65 -9.64 -9.58 2.49
C LEU A 65 -9.83 -9.66 4.01
N LYS A 66 -9.32 -10.70 4.67
CA LYS A 66 -9.38 -10.83 6.14
C LYS A 66 -8.69 -9.66 6.85
N MET A 67 -7.52 -9.25 6.36
CA MET A 67 -6.80 -8.10 6.90
C MET A 67 -7.58 -6.79 6.75
N HIS A 68 -8.23 -6.59 5.60
CA HIS A 68 -9.06 -5.42 5.35
C HIS A 68 -10.32 -5.40 6.25
N ASP A 69 -10.99 -6.54 6.39
CA ASP A 69 -12.16 -6.68 7.26
C ASP A 69 -11.82 -6.40 8.72
N LEU A 70 -10.72 -6.97 9.23
CA LEU A 70 -10.21 -6.67 10.57
C LEU A 70 -9.87 -5.19 10.72
N SER A 71 -9.25 -4.57 9.71
CA SER A 71 -8.91 -3.14 9.74
C SER A 71 -10.18 -2.29 9.85
N ASN A 72 -11.22 -2.61 9.09
CA ASN A 72 -12.50 -1.91 9.16
C ASN A 72 -13.18 -2.09 10.53
N GLN A 73 -13.12 -3.31 11.09
CA GLN A 73 -13.62 -3.56 12.45
C GLN A 73 -12.88 -2.70 13.48
N ILE A 74 -11.54 -2.64 13.45
CA ILE A 74 -10.72 -1.80 14.34
C ILE A 74 -11.09 -0.31 14.23
N LEU A 75 -11.33 0.17 13.01
CA LEU A 75 -11.69 1.57 12.77
C LEU A 75 -13.08 1.90 13.33
N SER A 76 -14.04 1.00 13.15
CA SER A 76 -15.43 1.18 13.59
C SER A 76 -15.68 0.88 15.07
N GLU A 77 -14.79 0.11 15.72
CA GLU A 77 -14.93 -0.28 17.13
C GLU A 77 -14.69 0.90 18.09
N LYS A 78 -15.63 1.05 19.02
CA LYS A 78 -15.67 2.12 20.02
C LYS A 78 -15.13 1.66 21.37
N ASP A 79 -15.25 0.37 21.69
CA ASP A 79 -14.73 -0.21 22.92
C ASP A 79 -13.20 -0.36 22.83
N PRO A 80 -12.42 0.32 23.69
CA PRO A 80 -10.97 0.27 23.65
C PRO A 80 -10.40 -1.14 23.88
N ALA A 81 -11.01 -1.95 24.75
CA ALA A 81 -10.52 -3.29 25.06
C ALA A 81 -10.75 -4.25 23.88
N LYS A 82 -11.90 -4.14 23.22
CA LYS A 82 -12.17 -4.90 21.98
C LYS A 82 -11.28 -4.44 20.83
N LYS A 83 -11.07 -3.13 20.70
CA LYS A 83 -10.17 -2.57 19.69
C LYS A 83 -8.74 -3.09 19.84
N GLU A 84 -8.24 -3.18 21.07
CA GLU A 84 -6.93 -3.78 21.35
C GLU A 84 -6.90 -5.27 21.01
N THR A 85 -7.96 -6.00 21.34
CA THR A 85 -8.09 -7.42 20.97
C THR A 85 -8.05 -7.62 19.45
N LEU A 86 -8.77 -6.79 18.69
CA LEU A 86 -8.78 -6.83 17.23
C LEU A 86 -7.41 -6.49 16.62
N LYS A 87 -6.69 -5.52 17.19
CA LYS A 87 -5.30 -5.20 16.79
C LYS A 87 -4.37 -6.38 17.04
N ASN A 88 -4.52 -7.08 18.16
CA ASN A 88 -3.74 -8.28 18.45
C ASN A 88 -4.05 -9.40 17.45
N GLN A 89 -5.31 -9.59 17.08
CA GLN A 89 -5.70 -10.54 16.03
C GLN A 89 -5.08 -10.18 14.67
N GLN A 90 -5.09 -8.89 14.31
CA GLN A 90 -4.44 -8.40 13.09
C GLN A 90 -2.94 -8.70 13.09
N LEU A 91 -2.25 -8.45 14.22
CA LEU A 91 -0.82 -8.71 14.37
C LEU A 91 -0.50 -10.21 14.24
N GLU A 92 -1.27 -11.07 14.88
CA GLU A 92 -1.08 -12.53 14.78
C GLU A 92 -1.31 -13.04 13.35
N LEU A 93 -2.31 -12.50 12.65
CA LEU A 93 -2.56 -12.83 11.24
C LEU A 93 -1.37 -12.44 10.34
N MET A 94 -0.75 -11.27 10.59
CA MET A 94 0.46 -10.84 9.88
C MET A 94 1.66 -11.74 10.18
N LYS A 95 1.88 -12.11 11.45
CA LYS A 95 2.98 -13.01 11.84
C LYS A 95 2.83 -14.39 11.21
N ALA A 96 1.62 -14.95 11.21
CA ALA A 96 1.37 -16.26 10.62
C ALA A 96 1.66 -16.25 9.11
N HIS A 97 1.20 -15.23 8.39
CA HIS A 97 1.49 -15.09 6.97
C HIS A 97 2.99 -14.90 6.70
N HIS A 98 3.67 -14.08 7.50
CA HIS A 98 5.11 -13.90 7.39
C HIS A 98 5.89 -15.19 7.66
N ALA A 99 5.51 -15.95 8.68
CA ALA A 99 6.13 -17.23 9.01
C ALA A 99 5.97 -18.25 7.87
N GLN A 100 4.78 -18.33 7.26
CA GLN A 100 4.55 -19.16 6.08
C GLN A 100 5.47 -18.78 4.91
N MET A 101 5.61 -17.48 4.64
CA MET A 101 6.51 -16.98 3.59
C MET A 101 7.98 -17.31 3.88
N MET A 102 8.40 -17.20 5.14
CA MET A 102 9.77 -17.54 5.56
C MET A 102 10.04 -19.04 5.45
N GLN A 103 9.08 -19.90 5.84
CA GLN A 103 9.19 -21.34 5.70
C GLN A 103 9.33 -21.76 4.23
N HIS A 104 8.50 -21.21 3.35
CA HIS A 104 8.57 -21.48 1.91
C HIS A 104 9.93 -21.09 1.33
N ARG A 105 10.46 -19.92 1.75
CA ARG A 105 11.79 -19.46 1.35
C ARG A 105 12.90 -20.40 1.84
N GLN A 106 12.83 -20.87 3.08
CA GLN A 106 13.83 -21.79 3.64
C GLN A 106 13.86 -23.13 2.92
N GLN A 107 12.69 -23.70 2.60
CA GLN A 107 12.59 -24.96 1.86
C GLN A 107 13.25 -24.88 0.48
N LYS A 108 13.02 -23.78 -0.26
CA LYS A 108 13.65 -23.57 -1.56
C LYS A 108 15.16 -23.39 -1.47
N MET A 109 15.66 -22.65 -0.47
CA MET A 109 17.11 -22.48 -0.28
C MET A 109 17.82 -23.81 -0.03
N GLN A 110 17.23 -24.71 0.76
CA GLN A 110 17.78 -26.04 1.02
C GLN A 110 17.71 -26.97 -0.20
N GLY A 111 16.71 -26.79 -1.07
CA GLY A 111 16.56 -27.54 -2.32
C GLY A 111 17.65 -27.23 -3.36
N HIS A 112 18.17 -26.00 -3.39
CA HIS A 112 19.26 -25.60 -4.30
C HIS A 112 20.67 -25.93 -3.77
N THR A 113 20.81 -26.41 -2.53
CA THR A 113 22.11 -26.77 -1.92
C THR A 113 22.40 -28.28 -1.91
N LYS A 114 21.56 -29.11 -2.54
CA LYS A 114 21.79 -30.53 -2.79
C LYS A 114 22.14 -30.75 -4.26
#